data_AF-A0AAU6ZG79-F1
#
_entry.id   AF-A0AAU6ZG79-F1
#
_cell.length_a   1.000
_cell.length_b   1.000
_cell.length_c   1.000
_cell.angle_alpha   90.00
_cell.angle_beta   90.00
_cell.angle_gamma   90.00
#
_symmetry.space_group_name_H-M   'P 1'
#
loop_
_entity.id
_entity.type
_entity.pdbx_description
1 polymer ?
#
loop_
_entity_poly.entity_id
_entity_poly.type
_entity_poly.pdbx_seq_one_letter_code
_entity_poly.pdbx_strand_id
1 'polypeptide(L)'
;MKSDTPVADQTDHPGERVAVVAAGAIPWRIQKGALEVLLIHRPRYDDWSWPKGKLDDGETVPQCAVREVHEEIGLNSSLGVPLPPIHYHVSAGLKVVHYWAMRVNGEQLRPDGKEVDSVMWCSPDRAASFLSNPTDVEPLEYLEKAHIRGELDTWPLVLIRHAKAKPRSSWTKAEGERPLAATGQRQAAAVQRLLEVWKPQRIVTSPWTRCVATIAPYAKASGAKVKLVEALTEHNHNRSPRKTAATVEALFDKQVPIALCTHRPALPTVLNQLGQHMSAALRGLLPTSDPFLSPGEVIVCHVARGSERKIVSVEQVKPFDD
;
A
#
# COMPACT_ATOMS: atom_id res chain seq x y z
N MET A 1 -20.43 8.91 -14.83
CA MET A 1 -19.04 9.38 -14.71
C MET A 1 -18.14 8.16 -14.59
N LYS A 2 -17.11 8.05 -15.42
CA LYS A 2 -16.22 6.88 -15.42
C LYS A 2 -15.37 6.90 -14.13
N SER A 3 -15.20 5.76 -13.48
CA SER A 3 -14.40 5.57 -12.25
C SER A 3 -12.88 5.66 -12.52
N ASP A 4 -12.49 6.41 -13.55
CA ASP A 4 -11.22 6.25 -14.25
C ASP A 4 -10.20 7.33 -13.88
N THR A 5 -10.54 8.31 -13.03
CA THR A 5 -9.56 9.28 -12.55
C THR A 5 -8.71 8.57 -11.49
N PRO A 6 -7.42 8.29 -11.78
CA PRO A 6 -6.52 7.86 -10.73
C PRO A 6 -6.61 8.87 -9.60
N VAL A 7 -6.47 8.42 -8.36
CA VAL A 7 -6.08 9.33 -7.29
C VAL A 7 -4.91 10.14 -7.83
N ALA A 8 -4.95 11.47 -7.70
CA ALA A 8 -3.80 12.30 -8.05
C ALA A 8 -2.58 11.59 -7.48
N ASP A 9 -1.60 11.27 -8.35
CA ASP A 9 -0.48 10.42 -7.97
C ASP A 9 0.03 10.93 -6.62
N GLN A 10 0.31 10.03 -5.68
CA GLN A 10 0.90 10.47 -4.41
C GLN A 10 2.26 11.13 -4.61
N THR A 11 2.80 11.18 -5.82
CA THR A 11 3.96 12.00 -6.19
C THR A 11 3.60 13.37 -6.80
N ASP A 12 2.32 13.65 -7.05
CA ASP A 12 1.84 14.93 -7.59
C ASP A 12 2.03 16.05 -6.55
N HIS A 13 2.62 17.15 -7.01
CA HIS A 13 2.90 18.35 -6.23
C HIS A 13 3.18 19.49 -7.22
N PRO A 14 2.98 20.77 -6.85
CA PRO A 14 2.97 21.92 -7.76
C PRO A 14 4.32 22.28 -8.43
N GLY A 15 5.25 21.34 -8.55
CA GLY A 15 6.59 21.52 -9.14
C GLY A 15 7.58 22.28 -8.25
N GLU A 16 7.13 22.72 -7.07
CA GLU A 16 7.96 23.33 -6.03
C GLU A 16 8.64 22.25 -5.18
N ARG A 17 9.84 22.55 -4.66
CA ARG A 17 10.55 21.67 -3.75
C ARG A 17 9.72 21.47 -2.47
N VAL A 18 9.35 20.23 -2.20
CA VAL A 18 8.68 19.85 -0.95
C VAL A 18 9.65 20.02 0.22
N ALA A 19 9.25 20.85 1.20
CA ALA A 19 10.02 21.11 2.40
C ALA A 19 9.61 20.18 3.57
N VAL A 20 8.33 19.79 3.62
CA VAL A 20 7.78 18.92 4.67
C VAL A 20 6.89 17.86 4.03
N VAL A 21 7.19 16.59 4.29
CA VAL A 21 6.33 15.45 3.95
C VAL A 21 5.62 14.99 5.21
N ALA A 22 4.33 14.73 5.09
CA ALA A 22 3.48 14.21 6.14
C ALA A 22 2.57 13.13 5.57
N ALA A 23 2.07 12.24 6.42
CA ALA A 23 1.19 11.17 6.00
C ALA A 23 0.16 10.85 7.08
N GLY A 24 -0.99 10.34 6.66
CA GLY A 24 -2.06 9.95 7.55
C GLY A 24 -3.12 9.10 6.87
N ALA A 25 -4.28 8.99 7.49
CA ALA A 25 -5.39 8.24 6.93
C ALA A 25 -6.73 8.91 7.23
N ILE A 26 -7.75 8.52 6.46
CA ILE A 26 -9.15 8.75 6.83
C ILE A 26 -9.71 7.42 7.32
N PRO A 27 -9.85 7.24 8.65
CA PRO A 27 -10.52 6.06 9.17
C PRO A 27 -12.00 6.09 8.81
N TRP A 28 -12.52 5.00 8.28
CA TRP A 28 -13.92 4.89 7.87
C TRP A 28 -14.54 3.57 8.32
N ARG A 29 -15.86 3.56 8.47
CA ARG A 29 -16.64 2.34 8.74
C ARG A 29 -18.02 2.43 8.09
N ILE A 30 -18.70 1.28 7.99
CA ILE A 30 -20.13 1.23 7.69
C ILE A 30 -20.88 0.95 8.98
N GLN A 31 -21.71 1.89 9.42
CA GLN A 31 -22.55 1.77 10.60
C GLN A 31 -24.02 1.83 10.18
N LYS A 32 -24.78 0.75 10.43
CA LYS A 32 -26.20 0.64 10.04
C LYS A 32 -26.47 0.96 8.55
N GLY A 33 -25.53 0.59 7.67
CA GLY A 33 -25.62 0.82 6.22
C GLY A 33 -25.17 2.20 5.75
N ALA A 34 -24.77 3.10 6.64
CA ALA A 34 -24.25 4.41 6.30
C ALA A 34 -22.72 4.49 6.46
N LEU A 35 -22.07 5.23 5.57
CA LEU A 35 -20.65 5.57 5.69
C LEU A 35 -20.45 6.57 6.83
N GLU A 36 -19.53 6.25 7.73
CA GLU A 36 -19.02 7.17 8.74
C GLU A 36 -17.50 7.29 8.59
N VAL A 37 -16.98 8.49 8.86
CA VAL A 37 -15.55 8.80 8.92
C VAL A 37 -15.17 9.30 10.31
N LEU A 38 -13.90 9.15 10.68
CA LEU A 38 -13.37 9.53 11.98
C LEU A 38 -12.57 10.84 11.90
N LEU A 39 -12.98 11.84 12.66
CA LEU A 39 -12.18 13.04 12.92
C LEU A 39 -11.46 12.94 14.27
N ILE A 40 -10.29 13.56 14.35
CA ILE A 40 -9.55 13.81 15.59
C ILE A 40 -9.66 15.28 15.98
N HIS A 41 -9.73 15.55 17.28
CA HIS A 41 -9.64 16.90 17.83
C HIS A 41 -8.26 17.13 18.43
N ARG A 42 -7.67 18.30 18.17
CA ARG A 42 -6.34 18.67 18.68
C ARG A 42 -6.43 19.90 19.59
N PRO A 43 -6.31 19.75 20.92
CA PRO A 43 -6.45 20.86 21.88
C PRO A 43 -5.52 22.04 21.63
N ARG A 44 -4.33 21.78 21.07
CA ARG A 44 -3.33 22.81 20.77
C ARG A 44 -3.83 23.85 19.76
N TYR A 45 -4.69 23.43 18.83
CA TYR A 45 -5.20 24.27 17.75
C TYR A 45 -6.71 24.51 17.85
N ASP A 46 -7.39 23.79 18.76
CA ASP A 46 -8.86 23.76 18.89
C ASP A 46 -9.54 23.44 17.56
N ASP A 47 -9.02 22.42 16.87
CA ASP A 47 -9.37 22.11 15.48
C ASP A 47 -9.71 20.62 15.28
N TRP A 48 -10.51 20.36 14.26
CA TRP A 48 -10.84 19.00 13.82
C TRP A 48 -10.17 18.71 12.49
N SER A 49 -9.47 17.59 12.42
CA SER A 49 -8.76 17.16 11.21
C SER A 49 -8.68 15.64 11.09
N TRP A 50 -8.08 15.17 10.00
CA TRP A 50 -7.68 13.77 9.86
C TRP A 50 -6.44 13.46 10.69
N PRO A 51 -6.30 12.22 11.20
CA PRO A 51 -5.07 11.77 11.84
C PRO A 51 -3.91 11.73 10.84
N LYS A 52 -2.79 12.36 11.20
CA LYS A 52 -1.62 12.60 10.34
C LYS A 52 -0.50 13.31 11.10
N GLY A 53 0.73 12.93 10.80
CA GLY A 53 1.93 13.66 11.23
C GLY A 53 3.05 13.58 10.22
N LYS A 54 4.27 13.90 10.65
CA LYS A 54 5.41 14.15 9.76
C LYS A 54 6.15 12.86 9.48
N LEU A 55 6.72 12.77 8.28
CA LEU A 55 7.63 11.68 7.93
C LEU A 55 8.89 11.75 8.80
N ASP A 56 9.22 10.64 9.47
CA ASP A 56 10.45 10.48 10.23
C ASP A 56 11.59 9.92 9.36
N ASP A 57 12.83 10.10 9.81
CA ASP A 57 13.98 9.49 9.15
C ASP A 57 13.90 7.95 9.21
N GLY A 58 14.05 7.31 8.06
CA GLY A 58 14.14 5.85 7.97
C GLY A 58 12.84 5.09 7.70
N GLU A 59 11.75 5.80 7.39
CA GLU A 59 10.48 5.20 7.02
C GLU A 59 9.97 5.65 5.64
N THR A 60 9.03 4.90 5.06
CA THR A 60 8.31 5.30 3.85
C THR A 60 7.05 6.08 4.19
N VAL A 61 6.50 6.84 3.24
CA VAL A 61 5.24 7.59 3.43
C VAL A 61 4.07 6.71 3.91
N PRO A 62 3.82 5.50 3.36
CA PRO A 62 2.81 4.61 3.91
C PRO A 62 3.09 4.12 5.34
N GLN A 63 4.37 3.97 5.72
CA GLN A 63 4.74 3.60 7.09
C GLN A 63 4.46 4.74 8.07
N CYS A 64 4.78 5.98 7.68
CA CYS A 64 4.42 7.18 8.42
C CYS A 64 2.91 7.25 8.67
N ALA A 65 2.09 7.03 7.63
CA ALA A 65 0.63 7.08 7.78
C ALA A 65 0.11 6.09 8.85
N VAL A 66 0.63 4.86 8.86
CA VAL A 66 0.22 3.85 9.86
C VAL A 66 0.76 4.19 11.26
N ARG A 67 2.01 4.65 11.36
CA ARG A 67 2.62 5.06 12.63
C ARG A 67 1.82 6.19 13.26
N GLU A 68 1.58 7.28 12.53
CA GLU A 68 0.89 8.47 13.01
C GLU A 68 -0.55 8.15 13.46
N VAL A 69 -1.29 7.40 12.66
CA VAL A 69 -2.65 6.97 13.04
C VAL A 69 -2.64 6.08 14.29
N HIS A 70 -1.62 5.23 14.45
CA HIS A 70 -1.48 4.44 15.66
C HIS A 70 -1.06 5.30 16.87
N GLU A 71 -0.16 6.26 16.69
CA GLU A 71 0.32 7.15 17.77
C GLU A 71 -0.80 8.06 18.28
N GLU A 72 -1.55 8.71 17.39
CA GLU A 72 -2.59 9.68 17.75
C GLU A 72 -3.84 9.03 18.36
N ILE A 73 -4.26 7.87 17.84
CA ILE A 73 -5.56 7.26 18.20
C ILE A 73 -5.51 5.75 18.47
N GLY A 74 -4.33 5.14 18.57
CA GLY A 74 -4.17 3.72 18.89
C GLY A 74 -4.69 2.75 17.83
N LEU A 75 -5.06 3.24 16.64
CA LEU A 75 -5.71 2.44 15.61
C LEU A 75 -4.68 1.61 14.85
N ASN A 76 -4.77 0.28 14.98
CA ASN A 76 -3.87 -0.67 14.33
C ASN A 76 -4.53 -1.40 13.15
N SER A 77 -4.87 -0.67 12.08
CA SER A 77 -5.49 -1.22 10.86
C SER A 77 -4.54 -1.15 9.65
N SER A 78 -4.90 -1.82 8.56
CA SER A 78 -4.16 -1.78 7.29
C SER A 78 -4.63 -0.63 6.40
N LEU A 79 -3.73 -0.07 5.60
CA LEU A 79 -4.11 0.91 4.58
C LEU A 79 -4.96 0.28 3.48
N GLY A 80 -5.96 1.03 3.04
CA GLY A 80 -6.81 0.80 1.87
C GLY A 80 -6.35 1.63 0.68
N VAL A 81 -7.29 2.03 -0.18
CA VAL A 81 -6.98 2.86 -1.36
C VAL A 81 -6.29 4.17 -0.96
N PRO A 82 -5.30 4.65 -1.73
CA PRO A 82 -4.75 5.99 -1.55
C PRO A 82 -5.86 7.03 -1.81
N LEU A 83 -5.72 8.20 -1.21
CA LEU A 83 -6.58 9.36 -1.40
C LEU A 83 -5.72 10.52 -1.92
N PRO A 84 -6.33 11.52 -2.59
CA PRO A 84 -5.57 12.65 -3.13
C PRO A 84 -4.69 13.30 -2.04
N PRO A 85 -3.42 13.60 -2.32
CA PRO A 85 -2.61 14.37 -1.40
C PRO A 85 -3.12 15.81 -1.32
N ILE A 86 -2.80 16.50 -0.23
CA ILE A 86 -3.06 17.94 -0.09
C ILE A 86 -1.74 18.72 -0.01
N HIS A 87 -1.78 19.95 -0.50
CA HIS A 87 -0.61 20.83 -0.59
C HIS A 87 -0.93 22.19 0.00
N TYR A 88 -0.10 22.67 0.91
CA TYR A 88 -0.21 24.02 1.46
C TYR A 88 1.14 24.51 2.00
N HIS A 89 1.31 25.82 2.07
CA HIS A 89 2.54 26.41 2.58
C HIS A 89 2.54 26.50 4.10
N VAL A 90 3.68 26.14 4.69
CA VAL A 90 4.03 26.41 6.09
C VAL A 90 5.28 27.29 6.13
N SER A 91 5.69 27.75 7.32
CA SER A 91 6.89 28.60 7.46
C SER A 91 8.17 27.99 6.88
N ALA A 92 8.27 26.65 6.84
CA ALA A 92 9.39 25.92 6.26
C ALA A 92 9.36 25.79 4.72
N GLY A 93 8.23 26.12 4.07
CA GLY A 93 8.01 25.95 2.64
C GLY A 93 6.78 25.09 2.31
N LEU A 94 6.73 24.54 1.10
CA LEU A 94 5.65 23.64 0.69
C LEU A 94 5.57 22.40 1.59
N LYS A 95 4.40 22.17 2.20
CA LYS A 95 4.06 20.94 2.90
C LYS A 95 3.12 20.10 2.04
N VAL A 96 3.40 18.81 1.97
CA VAL A 96 2.56 17.80 1.31
C VAL A 96 2.10 16.79 2.34
N VAL A 97 0.81 16.46 2.33
CA VAL A 97 0.24 15.41 3.18
C VAL A 97 -0.40 14.32 2.31
N HIS A 98 0.06 13.09 2.47
CA HIS A 98 -0.50 11.93 1.77
C HIS A 98 -1.52 11.21 2.65
N TYR A 99 -2.64 10.78 2.05
CA TYR A 99 -3.71 10.11 2.76
C TYR A 99 -4.05 8.76 2.13
N TRP A 100 -4.54 7.86 2.97
CA TRP A 100 -5.16 6.60 2.57
C TRP A 100 -6.49 6.41 3.28
N ALA A 101 -7.41 5.70 2.65
CA ALA A 101 -8.59 5.19 3.34
C ALA A 101 -8.15 4.08 4.32
N MET A 102 -8.62 4.11 5.56
CA MET A 102 -8.34 3.06 6.55
C MET A 102 -9.64 2.50 7.11
N ARG A 103 -9.95 1.24 6.79
CA ARG A 103 -11.17 0.62 7.29
C ARG A 103 -11.03 0.27 8.78
N VAL A 104 -12.03 0.60 9.57
CA VAL A 104 -12.14 0.23 10.99
C VAL A 104 -13.27 -0.78 11.18
N ASN A 105 -12.92 -1.98 11.66
CA ASN A 105 -13.80 -3.10 11.96
C ASN A 105 -13.67 -3.55 13.43
N GLY A 106 -14.13 -2.70 14.35
CA GLY A 106 -14.22 -3.05 15.77
C GLY A 106 -12.92 -2.90 16.56
N GLU A 107 -11.86 -2.35 15.96
CA GLU A 107 -10.67 -1.92 16.69
C GLU A 107 -11.03 -0.83 17.71
N GLN A 108 -10.36 -0.88 18.87
CA GLN A 108 -10.55 0.10 19.91
C GLN A 108 -9.72 1.35 19.62
N LEU A 109 -10.35 2.52 19.63
CA LEU A 109 -9.68 3.81 19.52
C LEU A 109 -9.19 4.26 20.90
N ARG A 110 -7.98 4.79 20.96
CA ARG A 110 -7.30 5.30 22.15
C ARG A 110 -6.57 6.59 21.81
N PRO A 111 -7.23 7.75 21.92
CA PRO A 111 -6.55 9.05 21.83
C PRO A 111 -5.36 9.11 22.77
N ASP A 112 -4.25 9.70 22.31
CA ASP A 112 -3.00 9.74 23.09
C ASP A 112 -3.06 10.66 24.32
N GLY A 113 -4.06 11.56 24.37
CA GLY A 113 -4.27 12.56 25.41
C GLY A 113 -3.23 13.69 25.43
N LYS A 114 -2.29 13.73 24.47
CA LYS A 114 -1.25 14.75 24.36
C LYS A 114 -1.47 15.62 23.14
N GLU A 115 -1.51 15.01 21.96
CA GLU A 115 -1.82 15.69 20.71
C GLU A 115 -3.31 15.62 20.37
N VAL A 116 -3.94 14.48 20.69
CA VAL A 116 -5.35 14.20 20.44
C VAL A 116 -6.06 13.86 21.73
N ASP A 117 -7.06 14.64 22.10
CA ASP A 117 -7.88 14.39 23.30
C ASP A 117 -9.20 13.68 22.99
N SER A 118 -9.72 13.83 21.77
CA SER A 118 -11.05 13.36 21.38
C SER A 118 -11.11 12.88 19.94
N VAL A 119 -12.06 11.97 19.69
CA VAL A 119 -12.39 11.43 18.36
C VAL A 119 -13.88 11.50 18.11
N MET A 120 -14.29 11.68 16.85
CA MET A 120 -15.70 11.75 16.47
C MET A 120 -15.95 10.96 15.19
N TRP A 121 -16.83 9.95 15.28
CA TRP A 121 -17.45 9.35 14.09
C TRP A 121 -18.59 10.24 13.60
N CYS A 122 -18.60 10.56 12.31
CA CYS A 122 -19.66 11.37 11.72
C CYS A 122 -19.87 11.03 10.23
N SER A 123 -20.98 11.51 9.65
CA SER A 123 -21.22 11.40 8.20
C SER A 123 -20.22 12.25 7.43
N PRO A 124 -19.96 11.97 6.14
CA PRO A 124 -19.13 12.82 5.28
C PRO A 124 -19.57 14.30 5.29
N ASP A 125 -20.86 14.59 5.12
CA ASP A 125 -21.40 15.97 5.17
C ASP A 125 -21.06 16.68 6.49
N ARG A 126 -21.16 15.95 7.60
CA ARG A 126 -20.84 16.51 8.91
C ARG A 126 -19.33 16.72 9.02
N ALA A 127 -18.51 15.75 8.60
CA ALA A 127 -17.06 15.90 8.62
C ALA A 127 -16.60 17.13 7.82
N ALA A 128 -17.14 17.33 6.62
CA ALA A 128 -16.85 18.49 5.77
C ALA A 128 -17.13 19.84 6.45
N SER A 129 -18.11 19.91 7.36
CA SER A 129 -18.41 21.14 8.11
C SER A 129 -17.55 21.35 9.36
N PHE A 130 -16.85 20.31 9.84
CA PHE A 130 -15.93 20.41 10.99
C PHE A 130 -14.47 20.59 10.59
N LEU A 131 -14.07 20.09 9.41
CA LEU A 131 -12.69 20.18 8.93
C LEU A 131 -12.24 21.64 8.87
N SER A 132 -11.22 21.95 9.69
CA SER A 132 -10.75 23.33 9.85
C SER A 132 -9.89 23.79 8.67
N ASN A 133 -9.25 22.86 7.96
CA ASN A 133 -8.51 23.12 6.74
C ASN A 133 -9.36 22.79 5.51
N PRO A 134 -9.70 23.75 4.63
CA PRO A 134 -10.54 23.50 3.45
C PRO A 134 -9.98 22.42 2.51
N THR A 135 -8.65 22.26 2.43
CA THR A 135 -8.05 21.24 1.54
C THR A 135 -8.31 19.81 2.04
N ASP A 136 -8.59 19.62 3.33
CA ASP A 136 -8.85 18.29 3.91
C ASP A 136 -10.18 17.68 3.38
N VAL A 137 -11.02 18.48 2.72
CA VAL A 137 -12.29 18.06 2.10
C VAL A 137 -12.07 17.26 0.81
N GLU A 138 -11.02 17.53 0.05
CA GLU A 138 -10.77 16.83 -1.23
C GLU A 138 -10.54 15.31 -1.04
N PRO A 139 -9.69 14.86 -0.10
CA PRO A 139 -9.59 13.45 0.27
C PRO A 139 -10.92 12.80 0.69
N LEU A 140 -11.77 13.54 1.39
CA LEU A 140 -13.09 13.08 1.84
C LEU A 140 -14.05 12.87 0.67
N GLU A 141 -14.13 13.82 -0.25
CA GLU A 141 -14.94 13.69 -1.46
C GLU A 141 -14.51 12.49 -2.31
N TYR A 142 -13.20 12.25 -2.42
CA TYR A 142 -12.70 11.08 -3.14
C TYR A 142 -13.13 9.79 -2.46
N LEU A 143 -13.00 9.71 -1.13
CA LEU A 143 -13.43 8.56 -0.33
C LEU A 143 -14.93 8.29 -0.49
N GLU A 144 -15.77 9.32 -0.42
CA GLU A 144 -17.22 9.20 -0.60
C GLU A 144 -17.58 8.72 -2.02
N LYS A 145 -16.96 9.30 -3.04
CA LYS A 145 -17.13 8.86 -4.44
C LYS A 145 -16.70 7.39 -4.61
N ALA A 146 -15.61 6.97 -3.98
CA ALA A 146 -15.18 5.57 -3.98
C ALA A 146 -16.19 4.65 -3.27
N HIS A 147 -16.81 5.12 -2.17
CA HIS A 147 -17.86 4.38 -1.48
C HIS A 147 -19.10 4.18 -2.36
N ILE A 148 -19.60 5.25 -2.98
CA ILE A 148 -20.76 5.22 -3.89
C ILE A 148 -20.54 4.27 -5.06
N ARG A 149 -19.30 4.19 -5.57
CA ARG A 149 -18.93 3.28 -6.67
C ARG A 149 -18.69 1.83 -6.23
N GLY A 150 -18.73 1.52 -4.92
CA GLY A 150 -18.39 0.20 -4.40
C GLY A 150 -16.89 -0.13 -4.48
N GLU A 151 -16.03 0.89 -4.48
CA GLU A 151 -14.59 0.79 -4.70
C GLU A 151 -13.78 1.09 -3.43
N LEU A 152 -14.41 1.54 -2.35
CA LEU A 152 -13.74 1.89 -1.10
C LEU A 152 -13.32 0.64 -0.29
N ASP A 153 -14.19 -0.37 -0.23
CA ASP A 153 -13.90 -1.60 0.50
C ASP A 153 -13.04 -2.54 -0.35
N THR A 154 -11.76 -2.61 -0.05
CA THR A 154 -10.77 -3.32 -0.86
C THR A 154 -9.96 -4.35 -0.07
N TRP A 155 -9.19 -5.15 -0.79
CA TRP A 155 -8.10 -5.93 -0.22
C TRP A 155 -6.83 -5.74 -1.07
N PRO A 156 -5.64 -5.70 -0.44
CA PRO A 156 -4.39 -5.49 -1.15
C PRO A 156 -3.86 -6.79 -1.77
N LEU A 157 -3.46 -6.70 -3.04
CA LEU A 157 -2.62 -7.66 -3.75
C LEU A 157 -1.26 -6.99 -3.97
N VAL A 158 -0.26 -7.41 -3.19
CA VAL A 158 1.08 -6.82 -3.18
C VAL A 158 2.04 -7.65 -4.03
N LEU A 159 2.48 -7.12 -5.17
CA LEU A 159 3.56 -7.70 -5.98
C LEU A 159 4.91 -7.25 -5.42
N ILE A 160 5.83 -8.19 -5.20
CA ILE A 160 7.17 -7.96 -4.66
C ILE A 160 8.21 -8.54 -5.61
N ARG A 161 9.19 -7.73 -6.02
CA ARG A 161 10.42 -8.29 -6.60
C ARG A 161 11.34 -8.73 -5.46
N HIS A 162 11.89 -9.95 -5.53
CA HIS A 162 12.84 -10.41 -4.51
C HIS A 162 13.99 -9.40 -4.27
N ALA A 163 14.50 -9.36 -3.04
CA ALA A 163 15.62 -8.54 -2.64
C ALA A 163 16.93 -8.92 -3.35
N LYS A 164 17.96 -8.10 -3.25
CA LYS A 164 19.23 -8.27 -3.98
C LYS A 164 19.87 -9.62 -3.65
N ALA A 165 19.98 -10.48 -4.66
CA ALA A 165 20.65 -11.76 -4.57
C ALA A 165 22.15 -11.64 -4.90
N LYS A 166 22.95 -12.65 -4.47
CA LYS A 166 24.37 -12.75 -4.85
C LYS A 166 24.53 -12.70 -6.38
N PRO A 167 25.61 -12.09 -6.93
CA PRO A 167 25.83 -12.03 -8.37
C PRO A 167 25.83 -13.43 -9.00
N ARG A 168 25.27 -13.56 -10.21
CA ARG A 168 25.27 -14.83 -10.95
C ARG A 168 26.68 -15.28 -11.31
N SER A 169 27.55 -14.33 -11.69
CA SER A 169 28.95 -14.60 -12.07
C SER A 169 29.78 -15.23 -10.97
N SER A 170 29.40 -15.04 -9.70
CA SER A 170 30.12 -15.57 -8.53
C SER A 170 29.39 -16.73 -7.85
N TRP A 171 28.36 -17.32 -8.47
CA TRP A 171 27.57 -18.41 -7.91
C TRP A 171 27.83 -19.73 -8.64
N THR A 172 28.13 -20.79 -7.88
CA THR A 172 28.60 -22.08 -8.42
C THR A 172 27.62 -23.24 -8.24
N LYS A 173 26.58 -23.07 -7.41
CA LYS A 173 25.54 -24.10 -7.19
C LYS A 173 24.34 -23.89 -8.11
N ALA A 174 23.30 -24.70 -7.94
CA ALA A 174 22.03 -24.55 -8.66
C ALA A 174 21.47 -23.12 -8.53
N GLU A 175 20.94 -22.55 -9.62
CA GLU A 175 20.43 -21.17 -9.65
C GLU A 175 19.25 -20.94 -8.69
N GLY A 176 18.47 -22.00 -8.42
CA GLY A 176 17.37 -21.96 -7.44
C GLY A 176 17.84 -21.80 -6.00
N GLU A 177 19.07 -22.20 -5.68
CA GLU A 177 19.67 -22.09 -4.35
C GLU A 177 20.38 -20.75 -4.11
N ARG A 178 20.44 -19.87 -5.12
CA ARG A 178 21.20 -18.62 -5.03
C ARG A 178 20.59 -17.70 -3.96
N PRO A 179 21.34 -17.37 -2.89
CA PRO A 179 20.79 -16.67 -1.73
C PRO A 179 20.81 -15.14 -1.92
N LEU A 180 20.22 -14.45 -0.95
CA LEU A 180 20.37 -13.01 -0.81
C LEU A 180 21.83 -12.61 -0.57
N ALA A 181 22.22 -11.45 -1.09
CA ALA A 181 23.45 -10.77 -0.70
C ALA A 181 23.25 -10.07 0.67
N ALA A 182 24.32 -9.55 1.27
CA ALA A 182 24.22 -8.81 2.54
C ALA A 182 23.27 -7.60 2.45
N THR A 183 23.35 -6.83 1.36
CA THR A 183 22.37 -5.77 1.04
C THR A 183 20.96 -6.31 0.88
N GLY A 184 20.81 -7.48 0.26
CA GLY A 184 19.52 -8.16 0.12
C GLY A 184 18.88 -8.55 1.45
N GLN A 185 19.67 -8.87 2.48
CA GLN A 185 19.13 -9.16 3.80
C GLN A 185 18.57 -7.90 4.48
N ARG A 186 19.24 -6.75 4.33
CA ARG A 186 18.71 -5.46 4.79
C ARG A 186 17.42 -5.09 4.07
N GLN A 187 17.40 -5.29 2.75
CA GLN A 187 16.19 -5.14 1.93
C GLN A 187 15.05 -6.05 2.36
N ALA A 188 15.32 -7.31 2.71
CA ALA A 188 14.29 -8.22 3.20
C ALA A 188 13.68 -7.75 4.54
N ALA A 189 14.49 -7.18 5.43
CA ALA A 189 14.01 -6.56 6.66
C ALA A 189 13.18 -5.30 6.37
N ALA A 190 13.59 -4.48 5.41
CA ALA A 190 12.84 -3.31 4.97
C ALA A 190 11.48 -3.69 4.34
N VAL A 191 11.46 -4.72 3.49
CA VAL A 191 10.23 -5.30 2.93
C VAL A 191 9.31 -5.79 4.05
N GLN A 192 9.85 -6.42 5.10
CA GLN A 192 9.01 -6.83 6.23
C GLN A 192 8.30 -5.66 6.88
N ARG A 193 9.04 -4.61 7.26
CA ARG A 193 8.43 -3.41 7.87
C ARG A 193 7.41 -2.76 6.94
N LEU A 194 7.66 -2.78 5.62
CA LEU A 194 6.75 -2.22 4.64
C LEU A 194 5.45 -3.04 4.51
N LEU A 195 5.53 -4.37 4.57
CA LEU A 195 4.34 -5.23 4.47
C LEU A 195 3.40 -5.11 5.67
N GLU A 196 3.87 -4.65 6.84
CA GLU A 196 3.00 -4.35 8.01
C GLU A 196 1.96 -3.26 7.71
N VAL A 197 2.17 -2.45 6.67
CA VAL A 197 1.22 -1.42 6.22
C VAL A 197 -0.06 -2.04 5.66
N TRP A 198 0.05 -3.09 4.84
CA TRP A 198 -1.08 -3.74 4.16
C TRP A 198 -1.45 -5.10 4.74
N LYS A 199 -0.62 -5.64 5.64
CA LYS A 199 -0.86 -6.87 6.42
C LYS A 199 -1.35 -8.06 5.58
N PRO A 200 -0.69 -8.43 4.46
CA PRO A 200 -1.08 -9.60 3.70
C PRO A 200 -1.05 -10.87 4.56
N GLN A 201 -2.18 -11.56 4.63
CA GLN A 201 -2.35 -12.77 5.46
C GLN A 201 -1.83 -14.04 4.77
N ARG A 202 -1.60 -13.94 3.46
CA ARG A 202 -1.13 -15.03 2.61
C ARG A 202 -0.01 -14.54 1.72
N ILE A 203 0.98 -15.40 1.51
CA ILE A 203 2.14 -15.13 0.67
C ILE A 203 2.22 -16.23 -0.37
N VAL A 204 2.27 -15.85 -1.65
CA VAL A 204 2.55 -16.75 -2.76
C VAL A 204 3.92 -16.38 -3.30
N THR A 205 4.85 -17.32 -3.37
CA THR A 205 6.21 -17.00 -3.75
C THR A 205 6.86 -18.10 -4.58
N SER A 206 7.83 -17.72 -5.42
CA SER A 206 8.73 -18.69 -6.05
C SER A 206 9.49 -19.49 -4.98
N PRO A 207 9.68 -20.81 -5.17
CA PRO A 207 10.42 -21.65 -4.23
C PRO A 207 11.93 -21.33 -4.17
N TRP A 208 12.45 -20.52 -5.09
CA TRP A 208 13.87 -20.17 -5.12
C TRP A 208 14.30 -19.39 -3.88
N THR A 209 15.48 -19.73 -3.34
CA THR A 209 15.96 -19.30 -2.01
C THR A 209 15.86 -17.80 -1.79
N ARG A 210 16.22 -16.98 -2.79
CA ARG A 210 16.14 -15.51 -2.69
C ARG A 210 14.70 -14.98 -2.53
N CYS A 211 13.71 -15.58 -3.18
CA CYS A 211 12.32 -15.19 -3.05
C CYS A 211 11.79 -15.54 -1.66
N VAL A 212 12.02 -16.78 -1.22
CA VAL A 212 11.66 -17.24 0.13
C VAL A 212 12.34 -16.39 1.21
N ALA A 213 13.64 -16.13 1.08
CA ALA A 213 14.39 -15.33 2.04
C ALA A 213 13.94 -13.86 2.09
N THR A 214 13.41 -13.31 0.98
CA THR A 214 12.87 -11.94 0.96
C THR A 214 11.62 -11.82 1.83
N ILE A 215 10.75 -12.83 1.80
CA ILE A 215 9.47 -12.81 2.54
C ILE A 215 9.55 -13.43 3.94
N ALA A 216 10.62 -14.16 4.24
CA ALA A 216 10.74 -14.94 5.47
C ALA A 216 10.64 -14.08 6.75
N PRO A 217 11.24 -12.87 6.84
CA PRO A 217 11.10 -12.06 8.04
C PRO A 217 9.65 -11.67 8.32
N TYR A 218 8.90 -11.28 7.28
CA TYR A 218 7.48 -10.93 7.41
C TYR A 218 6.61 -12.15 7.73
N ALA A 219 6.83 -13.27 7.05
CA ALA A 219 6.09 -14.50 7.33
C ALA A 219 6.25 -14.96 8.79
N LYS A 220 7.46 -14.80 9.36
CA LYS A 220 7.75 -15.13 10.75
C LYS A 220 7.08 -14.16 11.73
N ALA A 221 7.10 -12.86 11.44
CA ALA A 221 6.52 -11.83 12.31
C ALA A 221 4.99 -11.85 12.34
N SER A 222 4.37 -11.98 11.16
CA SER A 222 2.90 -11.90 10.99
C SER A 222 2.18 -13.25 11.13
N GLY A 223 2.89 -14.38 11.01
CA GLY A 223 2.28 -15.70 10.90
C GLY A 223 1.57 -15.95 9.55
N ALA A 224 1.82 -15.12 8.53
CA ALA A 224 1.19 -15.25 7.22
C ALA A 224 1.48 -16.62 6.56
N LYS A 225 0.44 -17.19 5.93
CA LYS A 225 0.54 -18.53 5.30
C LYS A 225 1.30 -18.44 3.98
N VAL A 226 2.44 -19.14 3.88
CA VAL A 226 3.28 -19.18 2.68
C VAL A 226 2.92 -20.36 1.78
N LYS A 227 2.71 -20.09 0.49
CA LYS A 227 2.56 -21.08 -0.58
C LYS A 227 3.70 -20.93 -1.60
N LEU A 228 4.47 -21.99 -1.78
CA LEU A 228 5.51 -22.06 -2.80
C LEU A 228 4.90 -22.49 -4.14
N VAL A 229 5.25 -21.80 -5.22
CA VAL A 229 4.70 -22.09 -6.56
C VAL A 229 5.80 -22.17 -7.61
N GLU A 230 5.99 -23.36 -8.15
CA GLU A 230 7.00 -23.68 -9.18
C GLU A 230 6.85 -22.85 -10.46
N ALA A 231 5.62 -22.51 -10.86
CA ALA A 231 5.33 -21.69 -12.04
C ALA A 231 5.85 -20.24 -11.93
N LEU A 232 6.27 -19.80 -10.74
CA LEU A 232 6.87 -18.48 -10.51
C LEU A 232 8.40 -18.49 -10.60
N THR A 233 9.05 -19.66 -10.76
CA THR A 233 10.50 -19.71 -11.00
C THR A 233 10.85 -19.13 -12.38
N GLU A 234 12.03 -18.54 -12.55
CA GLU A 234 12.44 -18.04 -13.88
C GLU A 234 12.48 -19.17 -14.91
N HIS A 235 12.92 -20.37 -14.51
CA HIS A 235 12.97 -21.54 -15.39
C HIS A 235 11.59 -21.94 -15.93
N ASN A 236 10.61 -22.13 -15.05
CA ASN A 236 9.28 -22.54 -15.48
C ASN A 236 8.51 -21.40 -16.14
N HIS A 237 8.75 -20.15 -15.73
CA HIS A 237 8.22 -18.97 -16.39
C HIS A 237 8.68 -18.92 -17.85
N ASN A 238 9.99 -19.04 -18.12
CA ASN A 238 10.53 -19.01 -19.47
C ASN A 238 9.96 -20.13 -20.36
N ARG A 239 9.70 -21.32 -19.80
CA ARG A 239 9.09 -22.44 -20.53
C ARG A 239 7.59 -22.25 -20.76
N SER A 240 6.87 -21.62 -19.83
CA SER A 240 5.43 -21.44 -19.92
C SER A 240 4.94 -20.20 -19.16
N PRO A 241 5.03 -19.00 -19.77
CA PRO A 241 4.52 -17.77 -19.18
C PRO A 241 3.02 -17.84 -18.84
N ARG A 242 2.25 -18.61 -19.61
CA ARG A 242 0.82 -18.85 -19.37
C ARG A 242 0.54 -19.46 -17.99
N LYS A 243 1.42 -20.33 -17.46
CA LYS A 243 1.26 -20.89 -16.11
C LYS A 243 1.53 -19.86 -15.02
N THR A 244 2.47 -18.96 -15.24
CA THR A 244 2.69 -17.78 -14.36
C THR A 244 1.46 -16.89 -14.38
N ALA A 245 0.92 -16.56 -15.55
CA ALA A 245 -0.30 -15.77 -15.69
C ALA A 245 -1.50 -16.42 -14.97
N ALA A 246 -1.72 -17.73 -15.17
CA ALA A 246 -2.77 -18.48 -14.46
C ALA A 246 -2.58 -18.49 -12.93
N THR A 247 -1.32 -18.48 -12.46
CA THR A 247 -1.03 -18.37 -11.02
C THR A 247 -1.47 -17.02 -10.47
N VAL A 248 -1.20 -15.93 -11.20
CA VAL A 248 -1.62 -14.57 -10.83
C VAL A 248 -3.14 -14.45 -10.87
N GLU A 249 -3.78 -14.99 -11.91
CA GLU A 249 -5.23 -14.97 -12.06
C GLU A 249 -5.94 -15.66 -10.87
N ALA A 250 -5.42 -16.80 -10.43
CA ALA A 250 -5.98 -17.54 -9.29
C ALA A 250 -5.84 -16.82 -7.92
N LEU A 251 -5.09 -15.71 -7.84
CA LEU A 251 -5.00 -14.91 -6.62
C LEU A 251 -6.29 -14.13 -6.36
N PHE A 252 -6.95 -13.67 -7.41
CA PHE A 252 -8.18 -12.87 -7.31
C PHE A 252 -9.35 -13.64 -6.69
N ASP A 253 -9.39 -14.96 -6.88
CA ASP A 253 -10.41 -15.84 -6.30
C ASP A 253 -10.41 -15.89 -4.77
N LYS A 254 -9.34 -15.41 -4.12
CA LYS A 254 -9.18 -15.54 -2.68
C LYS A 254 -9.83 -14.42 -1.90
N GLN A 255 -9.97 -13.23 -2.50
CA GLN A 255 -10.56 -12.04 -1.88
C GLN A 255 -10.04 -11.74 -0.46
N VAL A 256 -8.75 -11.97 -0.24
CA VAL A 256 -8.05 -11.73 1.03
C VAL A 256 -6.70 -11.05 0.75
N PRO A 257 -6.18 -10.25 1.70
CA PRO A 257 -4.86 -9.63 1.58
C PRO A 257 -3.76 -10.66 1.21
N ILE A 258 -3.09 -10.46 0.08
CA ILE A 258 -2.09 -11.39 -0.49
C ILE A 258 -0.83 -10.65 -0.92
N ALA A 259 0.34 -11.23 -0.64
CA ALA A 259 1.61 -10.87 -1.26
C ALA A 259 2.07 -11.92 -2.28
N LEU A 260 2.60 -11.47 -3.42
CA LEU A 260 3.19 -12.27 -4.48
C LEU A 260 4.67 -11.90 -4.63
N CYS A 261 5.61 -12.79 -4.31
CA CYS A 261 7.04 -12.54 -4.51
C CYS A 261 7.61 -13.33 -5.70
N THR A 262 8.23 -12.63 -6.65
CA THR A 262 8.71 -13.18 -7.92
C THR A 262 10.04 -12.56 -8.40
N HIS A 263 10.46 -12.90 -9.62
CA HIS A 263 11.72 -12.49 -10.25
C HIS A 263 11.50 -11.48 -11.38
N ARG A 264 12.52 -10.67 -11.67
CA ARG A 264 12.53 -9.66 -12.76
C ARG A 264 12.02 -10.22 -14.10
N PRO A 265 12.47 -11.40 -14.60
CA PRO A 265 12.00 -11.91 -15.89
C PRO A 265 10.51 -12.25 -15.95
N ALA A 266 9.88 -12.53 -14.81
CA ALA A 266 8.45 -12.84 -14.74
C ALA A 266 7.57 -11.58 -14.63
N LEU A 267 8.15 -10.43 -14.28
CA LEU A 267 7.40 -9.18 -14.05
C LEU A 267 6.55 -8.75 -15.25
N PRO A 268 7.02 -8.79 -16.52
CA PRO A 268 6.18 -8.39 -17.65
C PRO A 268 4.87 -9.19 -17.74
N THR A 269 4.92 -10.50 -17.46
CA THR A 269 3.73 -11.34 -17.48
C THR A 269 2.82 -11.08 -16.29
N VAL A 270 3.40 -10.88 -15.09
CA VAL A 270 2.62 -10.56 -13.89
C VAL A 270 1.93 -9.21 -14.05
N LEU A 271 2.64 -8.17 -14.49
CA LEU A 271 2.12 -6.83 -14.71
C LEU A 271 1.05 -6.82 -15.79
N ASN A 272 1.25 -7.54 -16.90
CA ASN A 272 0.22 -7.70 -17.93
C ASN A 272 -1.05 -8.36 -17.37
N GLN A 273 -0.91 -9.40 -16.54
CA GLN A 273 -2.06 -10.07 -15.93
C GLN A 273 -2.81 -9.15 -14.96
N LEU A 274 -2.10 -8.41 -14.10
CA LEU A 274 -2.71 -7.40 -13.22
C LEU A 274 -3.43 -6.32 -14.06
N GLY A 275 -2.80 -5.87 -15.14
CA GLY A 275 -3.34 -4.88 -16.06
C GLY A 275 -4.68 -5.28 -16.68
N GLN A 276 -4.98 -6.58 -16.86
CA GLN A 276 -6.28 -7.05 -17.37
C GLN A 276 -7.45 -6.69 -16.43
N HIS A 277 -7.18 -6.49 -15.14
CA HIS A 277 -8.17 -6.14 -14.12
C HIS A 277 -8.22 -4.64 -13.81
N MET A 278 -7.50 -3.83 -14.59
CA MET A 278 -7.38 -2.38 -14.44
C MET A 278 -8.08 -1.64 -15.58
N SER A 279 -8.57 -0.43 -15.30
CA SER A 279 -8.92 0.53 -16.36
C SER A 279 -7.66 0.91 -17.16
N ALA A 280 -7.86 1.51 -18.34
CA ALA A 280 -6.75 1.99 -19.16
C ALA A 280 -5.87 3.02 -18.43
N ALA A 281 -6.49 3.87 -17.60
CA ALA A 281 -5.80 4.88 -16.80
C ALA A 281 -4.89 4.25 -15.74
N LEU A 282 -5.42 3.32 -14.93
CA LEU A 282 -4.63 2.63 -13.90
C LEU A 282 -3.52 1.77 -14.52
N ARG A 283 -3.79 1.12 -15.67
CA ARG A 283 -2.77 0.37 -16.40
C ARG A 283 -1.61 1.26 -16.85
N GLY A 284 -1.88 2.53 -17.16
CA GLY A 284 -0.86 3.52 -17.52
C GLY A 284 0.10 3.88 -16.38
N LEU A 285 -0.26 3.60 -15.12
CA LEU A 285 0.59 3.82 -13.95
C LEU A 285 1.55 2.66 -13.66
N LEU A 286 1.37 1.50 -14.31
CA LEU A 286 2.28 0.39 -14.14
C LEU A 286 3.63 0.69 -14.81
N PRO A 287 4.76 0.23 -14.23
CA PRO A 287 6.06 0.41 -14.85
C PRO A 287 6.10 -0.32 -16.20
N THR A 288 6.59 0.38 -17.21
CA THR A 288 6.58 -0.09 -18.62
C THR A 288 7.95 -0.54 -19.13
N SER A 289 9.01 -0.26 -18.38
CA SER A 289 10.38 -0.56 -18.78
C SER A 289 11.14 -1.36 -17.74
N ASP A 290 11.99 -2.26 -18.22
CA ASP A 290 12.89 -3.07 -17.42
C ASP A 290 13.91 -2.16 -16.68
N PRO A 291 14.13 -2.30 -15.36
CA PRO A 291 13.88 -3.47 -14.51
C PRO A 291 12.45 -3.64 -13.94
N PHE A 292 11.50 -2.77 -14.28
CA PHE A 292 10.13 -2.66 -13.74
C PHE A 292 10.05 -2.31 -12.25
N LEU A 293 10.73 -3.10 -11.43
CA LEU A 293 10.87 -2.92 -9.99
C LEU A 293 12.33 -3.10 -9.61
N SER A 294 12.86 -2.30 -8.70
CA SER A 294 14.13 -2.50 -8.00
C SER A 294 14.05 -3.72 -7.07
N PRO A 295 15.18 -4.34 -6.67
CA PRO A 295 15.14 -5.43 -5.70
C PRO A 295 14.48 -4.98 -4.37
N GLY A 296 13.48 -5.73 -3.90
CA GLY A 296 12.69 -5.40 -2.71
C GLY A 296 11.54 -4.42 -2.96
N GLU A 297 11.49 -3.75 -4.11
CA GLU A 297 10.41 -2.82 -4.43
C GLU A 297 9.08 -3.55 -4.67
N VAL A 298 7.99 -2.87 -4.31
CA VAL A 298 6.63 -3.44 -4.35
C VAL A 298 5.69 -2.62 -5.22
N ILE A 299 4.70 -3.30 -5.79
CA ILE A 299 3.47 -2.69 -6.32
C ILE A 299 2.31 -3.18 -5.47
N VAL A 300 1.45 -2.27 -5.04
CA VAL A 300 0.25 -2.57 -4.27
C VAL A 300 -0.95 -2.29 -5.14
N CYS A 301 -1.74 -3.32 -5.42
CA CYS A 301 -3.03 -3.19 -6.10
C CYS A 301 -4.15 -3.35 -5.08
N HIS A 302 -5.06 -2.38 -4.98
CA HIS A 302 -6.29 -2.58 -4.22
C HIS A 302 -7.39 -3.14 -5.12
N VAL A 303 -7.91 -4.31 -4.73
CA VAL A 303 -8.99 -5.00 -5.44
C VAL A 303 -10.29 -4.77 -4.68
N ALA A 304 -11.32 -4.25 -5.35
CA ALA A 304 -12.63 -4.00 -4.74
C ALA A 304 -13.32 -5.31 -4.34
N ARG A 305 -13.79 -5.37 -3.09
CA ARG A 305 -14.54 -6.52 -2.57
C ARG A 305 -15.90 -6.62 -3.24
N GLY A 306 -16.36 -7.84 -3.51
CA GLY A 306 -17.64 -8.09 -4.19
C GLY A 306 -17.68 -7.67 -5.67
N SER A 307 -16.57 -7.19 -6.23
CA SER A 307 -16.45 -6.90 -7.66
C SER A 307 -16.05 -8.15 -8.47
N GLU A 308 -16.14 -8.06 -9.80
CA GLU A 308 -15.57 -9.03 -10.73
C GLU A 308 -14.04 -8.87 -10.84
N ARG A 309 -13.33 -8.93 -9.69
CA ARG A 309 -11.86 -8.87 -9.59
C ARG A 309 -11.24 -7.50 -9.97
N LYS A 310 -12.04 -6.43 -9.94
CA LYS A 310 -11.63 -5.08 -10.37
C LYS A 310 -10.55 -4.49 -9.46
N ILE A 311 -9.40 -4.13 -10.04
CA ILE A 311 -8.39 -3.30 -9.39
C ILE A 311 -8.81 -1.83 -9.53
N VAL A 312 -8.84 -1.12 -8.40
CA VAL A 312 -9.33 0.25 -8.30
C VAL A 312 -8.25 1.26 -7.92
N SER A 313 -7.11 0.79 -7.42
CA SER A 313 -5.91 1.61 -7.25
C SER A 313 -4.64 0.79 -7.44
N VAL A 314 -3.56 1.47 -7.80
CA VAL A 314 -2.22 0.91 -7.87
C VAL A 314 -1.20 1.91 -7.36
N GLU A 315 -0.27 1.46 -6.53
CA GLU A 315 0.83 2.26 -5.99
C GLU A 315 2.15 1.50 -6.14
N GLN A 316 3.24 2.20 -6.43
CA GLN A 316 4.58 1.61 -6.46
C GLN A 316 5.39 2.20 -5.31
N VAL A 317 5.92 1.34 -4.44
CA VAL A 317 6.61 1.76 -3.22
C VAL A 317 7.95 1.08 -3.12
N LYS A 318 9.00 1.90 -3.04
CA LYS A 318 10.35 1.43 -2.71
C LYS A 318 10.51 1.40 -1.19
N PRO A 319 10.84 0.24 -0.59
CA PRO A 319 11.13 0.18 0.85
C PRO A 319 12.38 0.98 1.19
N PHE A 320 12.43 1.52 2.41
CA PHE A 320 13.62 2.18 2.96
C PHE A 320 14.63 1.14 3.47
N ASP A 321 15.76 0.98 2.76
CA ASP A 321 16.73 -0.12 2.96
C ASP A 321 18.17 0.30 3.28
N ASP A 322 18.42 1.59 3.55
CA ASP A 322 19.76 2.15 3.85
C ASP A 322 20.32 1.68 5.21
#